data_AF-A0A840PVJ1-F1
#
_entry.id   AF-A0A840PVJ1-F1
#
_cell.length_a   1.000
_cell.length_b   1.000
_cell.length_c   1.000
_cell.angle_alpha   90.00
_cell.angle_beta   90.00
_cell.angle_gamma   90.00
#
_symmetry.space_group_name_H-M   'P 1'
#
loop_
_entity.id
_entity.type
_entity.pdbx_description
1 polymer ?
#
loop_
_entity_poly.entity_id
_entity_poly.type
_entity_poly.pdbx_seq_one_letter_code
_entity_poly.pdbx_strand_id
1 'polypeptide(L)'
;MKKRFYLFTFLLTFGLLLFPLGAEAHYHSKFLQEYEQLDNEKKQQVDKILNDLHSELENLGVKIPHLNAHLTYSQLDEETKEQVKQIIKELEEGKITSEQADEKLYNLGVISPKDEKCKIYDGLDEGTKQKVKEIMKQMKSGSITKEQAEEKLKELGVEMPKEPQLDEETKEKVKQIVEEAEKEFENLGIEFPKEFYKRILE
;
A
#
# COMPACT_ATOMS: atom_id res chain seq x y z
N MET A 1 59.89 -7.21 -25.01
CA MET A 1 59.70 -6.83 -23.59
C MET A 1 59.52 -5.32 -23.58
N LYS A 2 58.43 -4.67 -23.15
CA LYS A 2 57.48 -4.90 -22.05
C LYS A 2 56.07 -4.45 -22.49
N LYS A 3 55.04 -5.25 -22.17
CA LYS A 3 53.65 -4.80 -22.01
C LYS A 3 53.40 -4.55 -20.53
N ARG A 4 52.56 -3.55 -20.20
CA ARG A 4 51.64 -3.45 -19.04
C ARG A 4 51.03 -2.04 -19.08
N PHE A 5 49.93 -1.86 -19.81
CA PHE A 5 48.54 -1.84 -19.29
C PHE A 5 48.35 -0.87 -18.13
N TYR A 6 47.89 0.33 -18.49
CA TYR A 6 47.07 1.18 -17.62
C TYR A 6 45.71 0.50 -17.47
N LEU A 7 45.26 0.29 -16.24
CA LEU A 7 43.85 0.06 -15.97
C LEU A 7 43.39 1.07 -14.93
N PHE A 8 42.47 1.91 -15.37
CA PHE A 8 41.72 2.90 -14.61
C PHE A 8 41.14 2.29 -13.34
N THR A 9 41.58 2.78 -12.18
CA THR A 9 40.85 2.61 -10.93
C THR A 9 39.67 3.57 -10.94
N PHE A 10 38.51 3.10 -11.40
CA PHE A 10 37.25 3.81 -11.22
C PHE A 10 36.82 3.63 -9.76
N LEU A 11 37.21 4.57 -8.91
CA LEU A 11 36.65 4.76 -7.58
C LEU A 11 35.19 5.19 -7.76
N LEU A 12 34.29 4.21 -7.88
CA LEU A 12 32.86 4.42 -7.74
C LEU A 12 32.61 4.70 -6.25
N THR A 13 32.81 5.94 -5.83
CA THR A 13 32.28 6.45 -4.57
C THR A 13 30.77 6.44 -4.71
N PHE A 14 30.16 5.30 -4.40
CA PHE A 14 28.74 5.21 -4.13
C PHE A 14 28.52 6.07 -2.88
N GLY A 15 28.16 7.32 -3.10
CA GLY A 15 27.63 8.17 -2.04
C GLY A 15 26.47 7.40 -1.46
N LEU A 16 26.63 6.93 -0.22
CA LEU A 16 25.56 6.42 0.60
C LEU A 16 24.66 7.62 0.90
N LEU A 17 23.86 8.03 -0.08
CA LEU A 17 22.68 8.84 0.13
C LEU A 17 21.77 7.96 0.98
N LEU A 18 21.86 8.15 2.29
CA LEU A 18 20.83 7.81 3.25
C LEU A 18 19.59 8.61 2.86
N PHE A 19 18.89 8.15 1.83
CA PHE A 19 17.50 8.49 1.65
C PHE A 19 16.74 7.88 2.85
N PRO A 20 15.85 8.64 3.51
CA PRO A 20 14.95 8.05 4.48
C PRO A 20 14.04 7.06 3.74
N LEU A 21 14.43 5.78 3.74
CA LEU A 21 13.60 4.63 3.39
C LEU A 21 12.55 4.48 4.49
N GLY A 22 11.49 5.28 4.45
CA GLY A 22 10.48 5.20 5.50
C GLY A 22 9.43 6.29 5.47
N ALA A 23 8.84 6.60 4.31
CA ALA A 23 7.71 7.53 4.28
C ALA A 23 6.35 6.83 4.10
N GLU A 24 6.28 5.62 3.54
CA GLU A 24 5.00 5.04 3.10
C GLU A 24 4.47 3.85 3.91
N ALA A 25 5.25 3.29 4.84
CA ALA A 25 4.72 2.29 5.79
C ALA A 25 3.90 2.90 6.94
N HIS A 26 3.85 4.23 7.05
CA HIS A 26 3.39 4.97 8.24
C HIS A 26 1.88 5.21 8.32
N TYR A 27 1.10 4.95 7.26
CA TYR A 27 -0.32 5.38 7.23
C TYR A 27 -1.30 4.32 7.75
N HIS A 28 -1.01 3.03 7.55
CA HIS A 28 -1.80 1.96 8.17
C HIS A 28 -1.69 1.97 9.69
N SER A 29 -0.53 2.39 10.22
CA SER A 29 -0.26 2.35 11.65
C SER A 29 -0.93 3.48 12.43
N LYS A 30 -0.92 4.71 11.90
CA LYS A 30 -1.52 5.88 12.57
C LYS A 30 -3.03 5.69 12.79
N PHE A 31 -3.76 5.29 11.75
CA PHE A 31 -5.19 5.05 11.86
C PHE A 31 -5.51 3.92 12.87
N LEU A 32 -4.76 2.82 12.86
CA LEU A 32 -4.95 1.73 13.82
C LEU A 32 -4.66 2.15 15.27
N GLN A 33 -3.66 3.02 15.48
CA GLN A 33 -3.36 3.57 16.81
C GLN A 33 -4.51 4.43 17.33
N GLU A 34 -5.06 5.32 16.50
CA GLU A 34 -6.21 6.14 16.86
C GLU A 34 -7.46 5.28 17.10
N TYR A 35 -7.72 4.32 16.20
CA TYR A 35 -8.83 3.38 16.31
C TYR A 35 -8.80 2.61 17.63
N GLU A 36 -7.65 2.12 18.06
CA GLU A 36 -7.52 1.35 19.31
C GLU A 36 -7.85 2.15 20.56
N GLN A 37 -7.59 3.46 20.54
CA GLN A 37 -7.88 4.37 21.65
C GLN A 37 -9.37 4.71 21.78
N LEU A 38 -10.17 4.36 20.77
CA LEU A 38 -11.61 4.58 20.78
C LEU A 38 -12.32 3.62 21.73
N ASP A 39 -13.40 4.10 22.33
CA ASP A 39 -14.37 3.24 22.99
C ASP A 39 -15.11 2.35 21.98
N ASN A 40 -15.78 1.31 22.49
CA ASN A 40 -16.46 0.33 21.64
C ASN A 40 -17.58 0.92 20.79
N GLU A 41 -18.26 1.98 21.25
CA GLU A 41 -19.34 2.63 20.51
C GLU A 41 -18.76 3.36 19.29
N LYS A 42 -17.69 4.14 19.49
CA LYS A 42 -16.97 4.80 18.40
C LYS A 42 -16.33 3.83 17.41
N LYS A 43 -15.75 2.72 17.89
CA LYS A 43 -15.24 1.65 16.98
C LYS A 43 -16.34 1.12 16.08
N GLN A 44 -17.53 0.85 16.63
CA GLN A 44 -18.69 0.40 15.83
C GLN A 44 -19.13 1.46 14.81
N GLN A 45 -19.08 2.74 15.16
CA GLN A 45 -19.39 3.83 14.22
C GLN A 45 -18.36 3.91 13.08
N VAL A 46 -17.07 3.85 13.40
CA VAL A 46 -15.99 3.82 12.39
C VAL A 46 -16.14 2.63 11.46
N ASP A 47 -16.36 1.43 12.02
CA ASP A 47 -16.61 0.21 11.25
C ASP A 47 -17.80 0.38 10.30
N LYS A 48 -18.90 0.97 10.79
CA LYS A 48 -20.09 1.20 9.97
C LYS A 48 -19.81 2.16 8.83
N ILE A 49 -19.18 3.31 9.09
CA ILE A 49 -18.88 4.32 8.06
C ILE A 49 -18.00 3.72 6.95
N LEU A 50 -16.94 3.00 7.33
CA LEU A 50 -16.04 2.39 6.35
C LEU A 50 -16.70 1.26 5.54
N ASN A 51 -17.61 0.49 6.16
CA ASN A 51 -18.41 -0.52 5.47
C ASN A 51 -19.39 0.09 4.47
N ASP A 52 -20.09 1.15 4.86
CA ASP A 52 -21.07 1.83 4.03
C ASP A 52 -20.36 2.50 2.84
N LEU A 53 -19.30 3.28 3.11
CA LEU A 53 -18.43 3.88 2.09
C LEU A 53 -17.95 2.83 1.09
N HIS A 54 -17.45 1.71 1.58
CA HIS A 54 -16.98 0.64 0.71
C HIS A 54 -18.12 0.08 -0.18
N SER A 55 -19.27 -0.21 0.42
CA SER A 55 -20.43 -0.76 -0.30
C SER A 55 -20.91 0.19 -1.40
N GLU A 56 -20.93 1.49 -1.11
CA GLU A 56 -21.31 2.51 -2.09
C GLU A 56 -20.31 2.62 -3.24
N LEU A 57 -19.01 2.59 -2.95
CA LEU A 57 -17.97 2.59 -3.99
C LEU A 57 -18.05 1.34 -4.88
N GLU A 58 -18.30 0.16 -4.29
CA GLU A 58 -18.46 -1.08 -5.07
C GLU A 58 -19.72 -1.04 -5.96
N ASN A 59 -20.82 -0.46 -5.47
CA ASN A 59 -22.03 -0.24 -6.28
C ASN A 59 -21.79 0.68 -7.48
N LEU A 60 -20.82 1.59 -7.39
CA LEU A 60 -20.35 2.43 -8.51
C LEU A 60 -19.36 1.71 -9.43
N GLY A 61 -19.06 0.43 -9.19
CA GLY A 61 -18.08 -0.34 -9.96
C GLY A 61 -16.63 -0.03 -9.59
N VAL A 62 -16.41 0.73 -8.50
CA VAL A 62 -15.08 1.09 -8.01
C VAL A 62 -14.61 0.05 -7.01
N LYS A 63 -13.62 -0.76 -7.40
CA LYS A 63 -12.99 -1.74 -6.50
C LYS A 63 -11.73 -1.14 -5.93
N ILE A 64 -11.70 -0.94 -4.61
CA ILE A 64 -10.47 -0.55 -3.91
C ILE A 64 -9.66 -1.83 -3.63
N PRO A 65 -8.42 -1.95 -4.13
CA PRO A 65 -7.54 -3.05 -3.75
C PRO A 65 -7.08 -2.89 -2.29
N HIS A 66 -6.96 -4.00 -1.54
CA HIS A 66 -6.59 -4.06 -0.11
C HIS A 66 -7.67 -3.62 0.90
N LEU A 67 -8.91 -3.63 0.43
CA LEU A 67 -10.20 -3.26 1.03
C LEU A 67 -10.50 -3.72 2.46
N ASN A 68 -9.88 -4.80 2.92
CA ASN A 68 -10.32 -5.49 4.14
C ASN A 68 -9.37 -5.33 5.33
N ALA A 69 -8.28 -4.56 5.26
CA ALA A 69 -7.34 -4.53 6.38
C ALA A 69 -8.00 -4.09 7.71
N HIS A 70 -8.84 -3.05 7.68
CA HIS A 70 -9.59 -2.60 8.85
C HIS A 70 -10.71 -3.58 9.27
N LEU A 71 -11.47 -4.10 8.31
CA LEU A 71 -12.57 -5.04 8.58
C LEU A 71 -12.08 -6.39 9.10
N THR A 72 -11.01 -6.91 8.50
CA THR A 72 -10.34 -8.10 9.00
C THR A 72 -9.86 -7.83 10.42
N TYR A 73 -9.21 -6.68 10.67
CA TYR A 73 -8.69 -6.33 11.99
C TYR A 73 -9.78 -6.24 13.08
N SER A 74 -10.92 -5.60 12.82
CA SER A 74 -11.98 -5.46 13.83
C SER A 74 -12.64 -6.80 14.20
N GLN A 75 -12.64 -7.75 13.25
CA GLN A 75 -13.15 -9.11 13.42
C GLN A 75 -12.16 -10.09 14.06
N LEU A 76 -10.88 -9.72 14.23
CA LEU A 76 -9.89 -10.56 14.89
C LEU A 76 -10.22 -10.74 16.39
N ASP A 77 -9.81 -11.88 16.93
CA ASP A 77 -9.73 -12.06 18.37
C ASP A 77 -8.62 -11.18 18.98
N GLU A 78 -8.70 -10.94 20.29
CA GLU A 78 -7.79 -10.03 21.00
C GLU A 78 -6.33 -10.51 21.00
N GLU A 79 -6.08 -11.83 20.96
CA GLU A 79 -4.71 -12.36 20.90
C GLU A 79 -4.09 -12.03 19.53
N THR A 80 -4.84 -12.26 18.45
CA THR A 80 -4.37 -11.94 17.10
C THR A 80 -4.20 -10.44 16.90
N LYS A 81 -5.09 -9.59 17.46
CA LYS A 81 -4.93 -8.12 17.42
C LYS A 81 -3.62 -7.68 18.06
N GLU A 82 -3.25 -8.25 19.20
CA GLU A 82 -2.00 -7.89 19.88
C GLU A 82 -0.77 -8.27 19.04
N GLN A 83 -0.82 -9.42 18.37
CA GLN A 83 0.24 -9.84 17.44
C GLN A 83 0.35 -8.88 16.24
N VAL A 84 -0.77 -8.45 15.67
CA VAL A 84 -0.80 -7.44 14.59
C VAL A 84 -0.17 -6.13 15.06
N LYS A 85 -0.52 -5.65 16.26
CA LYS A 85 0.07 -4.43 16.85
C LYS A 85 1.59 -4.56 16.99
N GLN A 86 2.07 -5.71 17.47
CA GLN A 86 3.50 -5.93 17.61
C GLN A 86 4.22 -5.90 16.25
N ILE A 87 3.63 -6.51 15.20
CA ILE A 87 4.20 -6.48 13.84
C ILE A 87 4.28 -5.05 13.31
N ILE A 88 3.20 -4.27 13.46
CA ILE A 88 3.17 -2.87 13.02
C ILE A 88 4.23 -2.05 13.75
N LYS A 89 4.36 -2.22 15.06
CA LYS A 89 5.39 -1.53 15.85
C LYS A 89 6.81 -1.92 15.41
N GLU A 90 7.08 -3.20 15.18
CA GLU A 90 8.38 -3.66 14.66
C GLU A 90 8.68 -3.04 13.29
N LEU A 91 7.66 -2.88 12.43
CA LEU A 91 7.77 -2.25 11.12
C LEU A 91 8.08 -0.75 11.24
N GLU A 92 7.37 -0.02 12.11
CA GLU A 92 7.59 1.41 12.38
C GLU A 92 8.97 1.69 12.97
N GLU A 93 9.44 0.81 13.87
CA GLU A 93 10.78 0.89 14.45
C GLU A 93 11.88 0.49 13.45
N GLY A 94 11.53 0.08 12.24
CA GLY A 94 12.45 -0.39 11.20
C GLY A 94 13.15 -1.71 11.54
N LYS A 95 12.63 -2.46 12.54
CA LYS A 95 13.17 -3.76 12.95
C LYS A 95 12.86 -4.86 11.93
N ILE A 96 11.76 -4.71 11.20
CA ILE A 96 11.37 -5.60 10.10
C ILE A 96 11.09 -4.77 8.84
N THR A 97 11.24 -5.39 7.67
CA THR A 97 10.84 -4.79 6.39
C THR A 97 9.34 -4.94 6.17
N SER A 98 8.76 -4.14 5.26
CA SER A 98 7.36 -4.30 4.84
C SER A 98 7.06 -5.71 4.33
N GLU A 99 8.01 -6.38 3.64
CA GLU A 99 7.83 -7.76 3.18
C GLU A 99 7.74 -8.74 4.35
N GLN A 100 8.57 -8.56 5.38
CA GLN A 100 8.53 -9.38 6.58
C GLN A 100 7.24 -9.14 7.38
N ALA A 101 6.76 -7.89 7.44
CA ALA A 101 5.48 -7.57 8.07
C ALA A 101 4.32 -8.25 7.33
N ASP A 102 4.29 -8.17 6.00
CA ASP A 102 3.27 -8.83 5.18
C ASP A 102 3.28 -10.36 5.36
N GLU A 103 4.47 -10.98 5.37
CA GLU A 103 4.59 -12.42 5.61
C GLU A 103 4.06 -12.83 6.99
N LYS A 104 4.38 -12.05 8.04
CA LYS A 104 3.86 -12.29 9.39
C LYS A 104 2.34 -12.13 9.44
N LEU A 105 1.78 -11.05 8.88
CA LEU A 105 0.33 -10.81 8.83
C LEU A 105 -0.41 -11.87 8.01
N TYR A 106 0.21 -12.38 6.94
CA TYR A 106 -0.33 -13.48 6.14
C TYR A 106 -0.39 -14.78 6.95
N ASN A 107 0.66 -15.11 7.70
CA ASN A 107 0.68 -16.30 8.56
C ASN A 107 -0.35 -16.23 9.69
N LEU A 108 -0.72 -15.02 10.13
CA LEU A 108 -1.82 -14.78 11.07
C LEU A 108 -3.22 -14.82 10.42
N GLY A 109 -3.30 -14.99 9.10
CA GLY A 109 -4.56 -14.95 8.35
C GLY A 109 -5.20 -13.56 8.27
N VAL A 110 -4.47 -12.51 8.66
CA VAL A 110 -4.96 -11.12 8.71
C VAL A 110 -4.97 -10.48 7.34
N ILE A 111 -4.04 -10.88 6.48
CA ILE A 111 -4.02 -10.47 5.08
C ILE A 111 -4.03 -11.69 4.17
N SER A 112 -4.66 -11.52 3.01
CA SER A 112 -4.54 -12.48 1.92
C SER A 112 -3.13 -12.40 1.31
N PRO A 113 -2.61 -13.49 0.73
CA PRO A 113 -1.32 -13.44 0.06
C PRO A 113 -1.40 -12.36 -1.02
N LYS A 114 -0.37 -11.50 -1.12
CA LYS A 114 -0.28 -10.47 -2.16
C LYS A 114 -0.68 -11.12 -3.47
N ASP A 115 -1.76 -10.65 -4.09
CA ASP A 115 -2.31 -11.25 -5.30
C ASP A 115 -1.17 -11.54 -6.29
N GLU A 116 -0.74 -12.80 -6.36
CA GLU A 116 0.10 -13.28 -7.45
C GLU A 116 -0.65 -13.14 -8.79
N LYS A 117 -1.97 -12.92 -8.71
CA LYS A 117 -2.91 -12.63 -9.80
C LYS A 117 -3.07 -11.14 -10.11
N CYS A 118 -2.11 -10.30 -9.72
CA CYS A 118 -2.04 -8.99 -10.35
C CYS A 118 -1.73 -9.23 -11.83
N LYS A 119 -2.64 -8.84 -12.75
CA LYS A 119 -2.53 -9.10 -14.20
C LYS A 119 -1.18 -8.72 -14.81
N ILE A 120 -0.45 -7.82 -14.15
CA ILE A 120 0.91 -7.42 -14.53
C ILE A 120 1.92 -8.58 -14.51
N TYR A 121 1.67 -9.64 -13.74
CA TYR A 121 2.55 -10.81 -13.66
C TYR A 121 2.12 -11.98 -14.57
N ASP A 122 0.98 -11.84 -15.27
CA ASP A 122 0.44 -12.90 -16.12
C ASP A 122 1.38 -13.17 -17.30
N GLY A 123 1.74 -14.45 -17.48
CA GLY A 123 2.60 -14.87 -18.59
C GLY A 123 4.09 -14.52 -18.43
N LEU A 124 4.50 -13.92 -17.31
CA LEU A 124 5.91 -13.62 -17.04
C LEU A 124 6.66 -14.83 -16.46
N ASP A 125 7.93 -15.00 -16.83
CA ASP A 125 8.83 -15.92 -16.15
C ASP A 125 9.27 -15.38 -14.78
N GLU A 126 9.77 -16.26 -13.91
CA GLU A 126 10.15 -15.89 -12.54
C GLU A 126 11.24 -14.80 -12.46
N GLY A 127 12.18 -14.78 -13.41
CA GLY A 127 13.22 -13.76 -13.47
C GLY A 127 12.67 -12.38 -13.80
N THR A 128 11.73 -12.32 -14.74
CA THR A 128 11.03 -11.07 -15.09
C THR A 128 10.07 -10.64 -13.97
N LYS A 129 9.34 -11.56 -13.34
CA LYS A 129 8.48 -11.26 -12.18
C LYS A 129 9.27 -10.59 -11.05
N GLN A 130 10.48 -11.06 -10.76
CA GLN A 130 11.30 -10.47 -9.70
C GLN A 130 11.70 -9.02 -10.02
N LYS A 131 12.06 -8.71 -11.27
CA LYS A 131 12.35 -7.34 -11.70
C LYS A 131 11.12 -6.44 -11.66
N VAL A 132 9.96 -6.94 -12.11
CA VAL A 132 8.68 -6.22 -12.01
C VAL A 132 8.35 -5.92 -10.55
N LYS A 133 8.52 -6.88 -9.63
CA LYS A 133 8.32 -6.66 -8.19
C LYS A 133 9.22 -5.55 -7.65
N GLU A 134 10.48 -5.51 -8.07
CA GLU A 134 11.42 -4.48 -7.65
C GLU A 134 11.06 -3.08 -8.18
N ILE A 135 10.62 -2.98 -9.44
CA ILE A 135 10.13 -1.72 -10.01
C ILE A 135 8.87 -1.25 -9.26
N MET A 136 7.92 -2.15 -9.03
CA MET A 136 6.69 -1.84 -8.28
C MET A 136 7.01 -1.42 -6.84
N LYS A 137 8.04 -2.00 -6.22
CA LYS A 137 8.51 -1.60 -4.89
C LYS A 137 9.08 -0.19 -4.90
N GLN A 138 9.96 0.13 -5.86
CA GLN A 138 10.54 1.46 -6.02
C GLN A 138 9.46 2.53 -6.27
N MET A 139 8.44 2.19 -7.07
CA MET A 139 7.31 3.08 -7.35
C MET A 139 6.47 3.30 -6.08
N LYS A 140 6.19 2.23 -5.33
CA LYS A 140 5.46 2.26 -4.06
C LYS A 140 6.21 2.89 -2.90
N SER A 141 7.53 3.07 -3.02
CA SER A 141 8.36 3.76 -2.05
C SER A 141 8.68 5.20 -2.46
N GLY A 142 8.05 5.70 -3.53
CA GLY A 142 8.29 7.01 -4.12
C GLY A 142 9.71 7.20 -4.67
N SER A 143 10.51 6.13 -4.76
CA SER A 143 11.89 6.18 -5.27
C SER A 143 11.95 6.41 -6.78
N ILE A 144 10.87 6.08 -7.49
CA ILE A 144 10.65 6.39 -8.90
C ILE A 144 9.21 6.88 -9.09
N THR A 145 8.96 7.72 -10.09
CA THR A 145 7.59 8.14 -10.46
C THR A 145 6.83 7.03 -11.17
N LYS A 146 5.51 7.19 -11.31
CA LYS A 146 4.66 6.27 -12.09
C LYS A 146 5.14 6.15 -13.54
N GLU A 147 5.52 7.27 -14.17
CA GLU A 147 6.03 7.30 -15.54
C GLU A 147 7.37 6.56 -15.66
N GLN A 148 8.27 6.74 -14.69
CA GLN A 148 9.54 6.02 -14.65
C GLN A 148 9.35 4.51 -14.44
N ALA A 149 8.36 4.12 -13.63
CA ALA A 149 8.00 2.72 -13.46
C ALA A 149 7.43 2.13 -14.75
N GLU A 150 6.51 2.84 -15.43
CA GLU A 150 5.95 2.43 -16.72
C GLU A 150 7.02 2.23 -17.79
N GLU A 151 8.00 3.14 -17.88
CA GLU A 151 9.12 3.02 -18.83
C GLU A 151 9.96 1.76 -18.54
N LYS A 152 10.37 1.55 -17.29
CA LYS A 152 11.14 0.37 -16.88
C LYS A 152 10.38 -0.93 -17.08
N LEU A 153 9.07 -0.95 -16.84
CA LEU A 153 8.22 -2.13 -17.08
C LEU A 153 8.14 -2.44 -18.58
N LYS A 154 7.98 -1.41 -19.41
CA LYS A 154 7.93 -1.53 -20.86
C LYS A 154 9.23 -2.08 -21.44
N GLU A 155 10.39 -1.71 -20.90
CA GLU A 155 11.69 -2.31 -21.26
C GLU A 155 11.74 -3.82 -21.00
N LEU A 156 11.00 -4.31 -20.00
CA LEU A 156 10.86 -5.74 -19.69
C LEU A 156 9.77 -6.43 -20.53
N GLY A 157 9.13 -5.71 -21.46
CA GLY A 157 8.00 -6.22 -22.24
C GLY A 157 6.70 -6.35 -21.43
N VAL A 158 6.62 -5.66 -20.28
CA VAL A 158 5.47 -5.71 -19.37
C VAL A 158 4.70 -4.39 -19.48
N GLU A 159 3.41 -4.47 -19.83
CA GLU A 159 2.54 -3.30 -19.80
C GLU A 159 1.85 -3.20 -18.45
N MET A 160 1.87 -2.00 -17.86
CA MET A 160 1.13 -1.76 -16.63
C MET A 160 -0.37 -1.85 -16.91
N PRO A 161 -1.15 -2.55 -16.07
CA PRO A 161 -2.60 -2.58 -16.23
C PRO A 161 -3.14 -1.15 -16.19
N LYS A 162 -3.88 -0.76 -17.23
CA LYS A 162 -4.60 0.51 -17.20
C LYS A 162 -5.63 0.45 -16.07
N GLU A 163 -5.61 1.45 -15.22
CA GLU A 163 -6.68 1.64 -14.24
C GLU A 163 -8.01 1.76 -14.99
N PRO A 164 -9.10 1.19 -14.46
CA PRO A 164 -10.42 1.43 -15.03
C PRO A 164 -10.66 2.93 -15.04
N GLN A 165 -10.76 3.53 -16.22
CA GLN A 165 -11.13 4.93 -16.34
C GLN A 165 -12.59 5.05 -15.91
N LEU A 166 -12.80 5.59 -14.71
CA LEU A 166 -14.12 6.03 -14.28
C LEU A 166 -14.53 7.21 -15.16
N ASP A 167 -15.77 7.21 -15.62
CA ASP A 167 -16.33 8.39 -16.26
C ASP A 167 -16.43 9.55 -15.25
N GLU A 168 -16.50 10.78 -15.76
CA GLU A 168 -16.48 11.99 -14.93
C GLU A 168 -17.66 12.05 -13.95
N GLU A 169 -18.83 11.50 -14.32
CA GLU A 169 -19.99 11.45 -13.42
C GLU A 169 -19.72 10.50 -12.24
N THR A 170 -19.14 9.34 -12.50
CA THR A 170 -18.75 8.38 -11.46
C THR A 170 -17.65 8.94 -10.54
N LYS A 171 -16.64 9.64 -11.09
CA LYS A 171 -15.60 10.29 -10.27
C LYS A 171 -16.18 11.33 -9.32
N GLU A 172 -17.12 12.14 -9.79
CA GLU A 172 -17.76 13.16 -8.96
C GLU A 172 -18.57 12.52 -7.83
N LYS A 173 -19.29 11.43 -8.10
CA LYS A 173 -19.99 10.66 -7.07
C LYS A 173 -19.03 10.04 -6.05
N VAL A 174 -17.92 9.46 -6.51
CA VAL A 174 -16.87 8.90 -5.63
C VAL A 174 -16.34 9.98 -4.68
N LYS A 175 -16.04 11.18 -5.20
CA LYS A 175 -15.58 12.31 -4.37
C LYS A 175 -16.63 12.70 -3.34
N GLN A 176 -17.89 12.84 -3.74
CA GLN A 176 -18.98 13.19 -2.82
C GLN A 176 -19.14 12.17 -1.69
N ILE A 177 -19.12 10.87 -2.01
CA ILE A 177 -19.27 9.80 -1.01
C ILE A 177 -18.07 9.79 -0.04
N VAL A 178 -16.85 9.96 -0.56
CA VAL A 178 -15.65 10.03 0.30
C VAL A 178 -15.66 11.28 1.18
N GLU A 179 -16.08 12.44 0.66
CA GLU A 179 -16.23 13.68 1.44
C GLU A 179 -17.32 13.56 2.52
N GLU A 180 -18.39 12.82 2.26
CA GLU A 180 -19.44 12.55 3.25
C GLU A 180 -18.90 11.67 4.38
N ALA A 181 -18.21 10.57 4.04
CA ALA A 181 -17.54 9.73 5.04
C ALA A 181 -16.49 10.50 5.84
N GLU A 182 -15.73 11.41 5.20
CA GLU A 182 -14.77 12.27 5.90
C GLU A 182 -15.46 13.16 6.94
N LYS A 183 -16.60 13.79 6.60
CA LYS A 183 -17.38 14.60 7.55
C LYS A 183 -17.93 13.76 8.70
N GLU A 184 -18.34 12.52 8.44
CA GLU A 184 -18.76 11.61 9.51
C GLU A 184 -17.61 11.29 10.46
N PHE A 185 -16.39 11.09 9.95
CA PHE A 185 -15.18 10.93 10.76
C PHE A 185 -14.84 12.18 11.58
N GLU A 186 -14.95 13.37 10.99
CA GLU A 186 -14.75 14.65 11.69
C GLU A 186 -15.72 14.79 12.88
N ASN A 187 -16.98 14.38 12.72
CA ASN A 187 -17.97 14.40 13.81
C ASN A 187 -17.61 13.44 14.95
N LEU A 188 -16.89 12.35 14.67
CA LEU A 188 -16.37 11.43 15.67
C LEU A 188 -15.08 11.94 16.35
N GLY A 189 -14.45 12.96 15.77
CA GLY A 189 -13.18 13.54 16.22
C GLY A 189 -11.97 12.68 15.85
N ILE A 190 -12.03 11.96 14.73
CA ILE A 190 -11.00 11.01 14.27
C ILE A 190 -10.55 11.42 12.87
N GLU A 191 -9.27 11.23 12.53
CA GLU A 191 -8.76 11.54 11.20
C GLU A 191 -9.21 10.49 10.19
N PHE A 192 -9.80 10.93 9.07
CA PHE A 192 -10.21 10.04 7.99
C PHE A 192 -8.98 9.47 7.24
N PRO A 193 -8.91 8.14 6.96
CA PRO A 193 -7.75 7.50 6.34
C PRO A 193 -7.68 7.75 4.81
N LYS A 194 -7.46 9.00 4.40
CA LYS A 194 -7.46 9.47 3.00
C LYS A 194 -6.56 8.69 2.06
N GLU A 195 -5.42 8.20 2.54
CA GLU A 195 -4.45 7.48 1.71
C GLU A 195 -5.02 6.19 1.09
N PHE A 196 -6.03 5.56 1.69
CA PHE A 196 -6.69 4.38 1.11
C PHE A 196 -7.51 4.74 -0.14
N TYR A 197 -7.96 5.98 -0.22
CA TYR A 197 -8.85 6.47 -1.27
C TYR A 197 -8.11 7.37 -2.28
N LYS A 198 -6.86 7.76 -2.00
CA LYS A 198 -6.07 8.64 -2.87
C LYS A 198 -6.07 8.21 -4.34
N ARG A 199 -5.87 6.92 -4.62
CA ARG A 199 -5.83 6.38 -5.99
C ARG A 199 -7.14 6.54 -6.77
N ILE A 200 -8.28 6.61 -6.08
CA ILE A 200 -9.59 6.77 -6.74
C ILE A 200 -10.05 8.24 -6.77
N LEU A 201 -9.39 9.12 -6.02
CA LEU A 201 -9.67 10.55 -5.95
C LEU A 201 -8.83 11.38 -6.93
N GLU A 202 -7.65 10.88 -7.32
CA GLU A 202 -6.73 11.44 -8.34
C GLU A 202 -7.19 11.14 -9.77
#